data_AF-A0A8C4KPU2-F1
#
_entry.id   AF-A0A8C4KPU2-F1
#
_cell.length_a   1.000
_cell.length_b   1.000
_cell.length_c   1.000
_cell.angle_alpha   90.00
_cell.angle_beta   90.00
_cell.angle_gamma   90.00
#
_symmetry.space_group_name_H-M   'P 1'
#
loop_
_entity.id
_entity.type
_entity.pdbx_description
1 polymer ?
#
loop_
_entity_poly.entity_id
_entity_poly.type
_entity_poly.pdbx_seq_one_letter_code
_entity_poly.pdbx_strand_id
1 'polypeptide(L)'
;MFNGGMATTSTEIELPDVEPAAFLALLKFLYSDEVQIGPETVMTTLYTAKKYAVPALEAHCVEFLKKNLRADNAFMLLTQARLFDEPQLASLCLENIDKNTSDAINAEGFTDIDLGPAQSGILTDREVVSLFLHFTVNPKPRVEFIDRPRCCLRGKECSISRFQQVESRWGYSGTSDRIRFSVNKRIFVVGFGLYGSIHGPTDYQVNIQIIHTDSNTVLGQNDTGFSCDGSSNTFRVMFKEPVEILPNVNYTACATLKGPDSHYGTKGLRKVIHESPTTGAKTCFTFCYAAGNNNGTSVEDGQIPEIIFYT
;
A
#
# COMPACT_ATOMS: atom_id res chain seq x y z
N MET A 1 -36.19 -16.20 26.65
CA MET A 1 -35.49 -16.54 27.91
C MET A 1 -36.44 -17.18 28.90
N PHE A 2 -37.52 -16.49 29.30
CA PHE A 2 -38.43 -16.99 30.35
C PHE A 2 -39.75 -17.61 29.86
N ASN A 3 -40.10 -17.42 28.58
CA ASN A 3 -41.36 -17.90 28.00
C ASN A 3 -41.12 -18.60 26.65
N GLY A 4 -41.94 -19.61 26.33
CA GLY A 4 -41.92 -20.34 25.06
C GLY A 4 -41.23 -21.71 25.10
N GLY A 5 -41.21 -22.42 23.96
CA GLY A 5 -40.70 -23.81 23.85
C GLY A 5 -39.18 -23.98 24.02
N MET A 6 -38.43 -22.88 24.12
CA MET A 6 -36.99 -22.85 24.45
C MET A 6 -36.72 -22.08 25.75
N ALA A 7 -37.72 -21.96 26.63
CA ALA A 7 -37.54 -21.34 27.94
C ALA A 7 -36.64 -22.21 28.82
N THR A 8 -35.77 -21.57 29.60
CA THR A 8 -34.86 -22.29 30.51
C THR A 8 -35.63 -22.70 31.77
N THR A 9 -35.36 -23.90 32.29
CA THR A 9 -35.91 -24.37 33.57
C THR A 9 -34.95 -24.17 34.75
N SER A 10 -33.80 -23.54 34.49
CA SER A 10 -32.78 -23.23 35.50
C SER A 10 -33.22 -22.07 36.38
N THR A 11 -32.92 -22.14 37.67
CA THR A 11 -33.14 -21.05 38.62
C THR A 11 -32.10 -19.93 38.49
N GLU A 12 -30.95 -20.23 37.87
CA GLU A 12 -29.85 -19.29 37.67
C GLU A 12 -29.62 -19.07 36.18
N ILE A 13 -29.33 -17.80 35.82
CA ILE A 13 -29.05 -17.37 34.45
C ILE A 13 -27.70 -16.65 34.45
N GLU A 14 -26.72 -17.26 33.80
CA GLU A 14 -25.39 -16.69 33.65
C GLU A 14 -25.34 -15.67 32.52
N LEU A 15 -24.71 -14.53 32.79
CA LEU A 15 -24.55 -13.41 31.85
C LEU A 15 -23.04 -13.13 31.66
N PRO A 16 -22.32 -13.94 30.85
CA PRO A 16 -20.86 -13.89 30.78
C PRO A 16 -20.28 -12.63 30.11
N ASP A 17 -21.10 -11.91 29.35
CA ASP A 17 -20.74 -10.77 28.50
C ASP A 17 -21.33 -9.44 29.00
N VAL A 18 -21.88 -9.41 30.21
CA VAL A 18 -22.45 -8.21 30.82
C VAL A 18 -21.74 -7.92 32.14
N GLU A 19 -21.22 -6.71 32.27
CA GLU A 19 -20.60 -6.28 33.52
C GLU A 19 -21.64 -6.11 34.65
N PRO A 20 -21.29 -6.48 35.90
CA PRO A 20 -22.21 -6.37 37.03
C PRO A 20 -22.76 -4.95 37.24
N ALA A 21 -21.92 -3.93 37.03
CA ALA A 21 -22.32 -2.53 37.18
C ALA A 21 -23.37 -2.11 36.14
N ALA A 22 -23.20 -2.53 34.88
CA ALA A 22 -24.14 -2.25 33.79
C ALA A 22 -25.48 -2.96 34.00
N PHE A 23 -25.45 -4.22 34.43
CA PHE A 23 -26.68 -4.96 34.74
C PHE A 23 -27.41 -4.38 35.95
N LEU A 24 -26.69 -3.95 36.99
CA LEU A 24 -27.29 -3.29 38.14
C LEU A 24 -27.95 -1.96 37.73
N ALA A 25 -27.33 -1.18 36.83
CA ALA A 25 -27.92 0.04 36.29
C ALA A 25 -29.22 -0.25 35.51
N LEU A 26 -29.23 -1.31 34.69
CA LEU A 26 -30.43 -1.79 34.00
C LEU A 26 -31.54 -2.15 34.99
N LEU A 27 -31.24 -2.95 36.02
CA LEU A 27 -32.23 -3.36 37.02
C LEU A 27 -32.78 -2.16 37.78
N LYS A 28 -31.92 -1.25 38.26
CA LYS A 28 -32.38 -0.03 38.92
C LYS A 28 -33.34 0.75 38.03
N PHE A 29 -32.97 0.97 36.77
CA PHE A 29 -33.85 1.64 35.81
C PHE A 29 -35.21 0.94 35.65
N LEU A 30 -35.23 -0.39 35.50
CA LEU A 30 -36.48 -1.15 35.34
C LEU A 30 -37.41 -1.09 36.57
N TYR A 31 -36.86 -0.95 37.78
CA TYR A 31 -37.63 -0.98 39.02
C TYR A 31 -37.91 0.40 39.63
N SER A 32 -37.12 1.44 39.29
CA SER A 32 -37.26 2.77 39.86
C SER A 32 -37.37 3.91 38.85
N ASP A 33 -37.20 3.62 37.54
CA ASP A 33 -37.11 4.64 36.47
C ASP A 33 -35.96 5.65 36.68
N GLU A 34 -35.03 5.35 37.60
CA GLU A 34 -33.87 6.19 37.87
C GLU A 34 -32.67 5.76 37.02
N VAL A 35 -32.02 6.75 36.41
CA VAL A 35 -30.86 6.55 35.54
C VAL A 35 -29.58 6.93 36.28
N GLN A 36 -28.74 5.94 36.59
CA GLN A 36 -27.42 6.14 37.19
C GLN A 36 -26.32 5.75 36.19
N ILE A 37 -25.89 6.72 35.37
CA ILE A 37 -24.88 6.52 34.33
C ILE A 37 -23.71 7.49 34.55
N GLY A 38 -22.49 6.98 34.43
CA GLY A 38 -21.25 7.76 34.44
C GLY A 38 -20.41 7.56 33.17
N PRO A 39 -19.35 8.36 32.97
CA PRO A 39 -18.50 8.26 31.77
C PRO A 39 -17.81 6.90 31.62
N GLU A 40 -17.48 6.24 32.74
CA GLU A 40 -16.87 4.90 32.74
C GLU A 40 -17.88 3.78 32.46
N THR A 41 -19.16 3.97 32.79
CA THR A 41 -20.19 2.91 32.75
C THR A 41 -21.18 3.06 31.60
N VAL A 42 -21.21 4.20 30.92
CA VAL A 42 -22.21 4.50 29.88
C VAL A 42 -22.14 3.53 28.71
N MET A 43 -20.95 3.10 28.29
CA MET A 43 -20.79 2.20 27.14
C MET A 43 -21.31 0.80 27.42
N THR A 44 -20.95 0.26 28.59
CA THR A 44 -21.40 -1.07 29.02
C THR A 44 -22.88 -1.07 29.38
N THR A 45 -23.40 0.04 29.90
CA THR A 45 -24.84 0.23 30.12
C THR A 45 -25.61 0.33 28.81
N LEU A 46 -25.10 1.06 27.80
CA LEU A 46 -25.71 1.15 26.47
C LEU A 46 -25.75 -0.22 25.78
N TYR A 47 -24.65 -0.98 25.83
CA TYR A 47 -24.62 -2.36 25.34
C TYR A 47 -25.69 -3.22 26.00
N THR A 48 -25.80 -3.14 27.32
CA THR A 48 -26.76 -3.90 28.12
C THR A 48 -28.20 -3.51 27.78
N ALA A 49 -28.49 -2.21 27.65
CA ALA A 49 -29.80 -1.69 27.28
C ALA A 49 -30.23 -2.21 25.89
N LYS A 50 -29.33 -2.18 24.91
CA LYS A 50 -29.56 -2.73 23.56
C LYS A 50 -29.77 -4.24 23.59
N LYS A 51 -28.90 -4.97 24.30
CA LYS A 51 -28.96 -6.42 24.41
C LYS A 51 -30.30 -6.92 24.97
N TYR A 52 -30.84 -6.22 25.96
CA TYR A 52 -32.12 -6.56 26.58
C TYR A 52 -33.31 -5.78 26.03
N ALA A 53 -33.11 -5.02 24.94
CA ALA A 53 -34.13 -4.21 24.27
C ALA A 53 -34.90 -3.31 25.24
N VAL A 54 -34.19 -2.38 25.89
CA VAL A 54 -34.76 -1.36 26.79
C VAL A 54 -34.55 0.04 26.18
N PRO A 55 -35.39 0.48 25.21
CA PRO A 55 -35.13 1.67 24.40
C PRO A 55 -35.08 2.98 25.21
N ALA A 56 -35.83 3.05 26.31
CA ALA A 56 -35.82 4.23 27.18
C ALA A 56 -34.44 4.44 27.83
N LEU A 57 -33.77 3.35 28.26
CA LEU A 57 -32.42 3.43 28.80
C LEU A 57 -31.39 3.71 27.70
N GLU A 58 -31.56 3.11 26.52
CA GLU A 58 -30.72 3.42 25.34
C GLU A 58 -30.73 4.93 25.03
N ALA A 59 -31.92 5.54 25.00
CA ALA A 59 -32.06 6.97 24.75
C ALA A 59 -31.33 7.82 25.81
N HIS A 60 -31.43 7.46 27.09
CA HIS A 60 -30.72 8.15 28.16
C HIS A 60 -29.19 8.01 28.04
N CYS A 61 -28.69 6.82 27.70
CA CYS A 61 -27.28 6.60 27.43
C CYS A 61 -26.80 7.48 26.27
N VAL A 62 -27.51 7.46 25.14
CA VAL A 62 -27.14 8.25 23.95
C VAL A 62 -27.18 9.75 24.23
N GLU A 63 -28.17 10.25 24.96
CA GLU A 63 -28.23 11.66 25.36
C GLU A 63 -27.10 12.05 26.31
N PHE A 64 -26.70 11.17 27.23
CA PHE A 64 -25.52 11.38 28.07
C PHE A 64 -24.25 11.49 27.22
N LEU A 65 -24.08 10.63 26.22
CA LEU A 65 -22.93 10.64 25.30
C LEU A 65 -22.89 11.92 24.47
N LYS A 66 -24.03 12.36 23.91
CA LYS A 66 -24.13 13.62 23.17
C LYS A 66 -23.75 14.83 24.01
N LYS A 67 -24.21 14.89 25.27
CA LYS A 67 -23.92 16.01 26.19
C LYS A 67 -22.46 16.08 26.64
N ASN A 68 -21.76 14.94 26.64
CA ASN A 68 -20.37 14.84 27.08
C ASN A 68 -19.38 14.64 25.91
N LEU A 69 -19.82 14.86 24.68
CA LEU A 69 -18.97 14.82 23.50
C LEU A 69 -17.98 16.00 23.53
N ARG A 70 -16.69 15.68 23.43
CA ARG A 70 -15.56 16.61 23.44
C ARG A 70 -14.57 16.22 22.35
N ALA A 71 -13.67 17.12 21.98
CA ALA A 71 -12.71 16.83 20.92
C ALA A 71 -11.78 15.65 21.28
N ASP A 72 -11.40 15.54 22.56
CA ASP A 72 -10.52 14.51 23.10
C ASP A 72 -11.12 13.09 23.06
N ASN A 73 -12.45 12.96 23.15
CA ASN A 73 -13.13 11.67 23.12
C ASN A 73 -13.89 11.37 21.82
N ALA A 74 -13.89 12.30 20.85
CA ALA A 74 -14.76 12.21 19.67
C ALA A 74 -14.44 11.00 18.77
N PHE A 75 -13.18 10.67 18.54
CA PHE A 75 -12.79 9.50 17.72
C PHE A 75 -13.18 8.17 18.37
N MET A 76 -12.94 8.05 19.67
CA MET A 76 -13.36 6.89 20.45
C MET A 76 -14.88 6.75 20.42
N LEU A 77 -15.60 7.84 20.68
CA LEU A 77 -17.06 7.85 20.68
C LEU A 77 -17.65 7.56 19.29
N LEU A 78 -17.01 8.03 18.20
CA LEU A 78 -17.42 7.72 16.84
C LEU A 78 -17.34 6.22 16.54
N THR A 79 -16.24 5.58 16.95
CA THR A 79 -16.05 4.13 16.79
C THR A 79 -17.16 3.35 17.49
N GLN A 80 -17.51 3.80 18.71
CA GLN A 80 -18.55 3.17 19.49
C GLN A 80 -19.96 3.46 18.95
N ALA A 81 -20.23 4.69 18.50
CA ALA A 81 -21.50 5.05 17.88
C ALA A 81 -21.77 4.20 16.63
N ARG A 82 -20.74 3.89 15.85
CA ARG A 82 -20.83 2.93 14.73
C ARG A 82 -21.05 1.51 15.21
N LEU A 83 -20.35 1.06 16.25
CA LEU A 83 -20.51 -0.29 16.83
C LEU A 83 -21.93 -0.55 17.33
N PHE A 84 -22.56 0.46 17.94
CA PHE A 84 -23.93 0.40 18.47
C PHE A 84 -25.02 0.76 17.46
N ASP A 85 -24.66 1.01 16.20
CA ASP A 85 -25.57 1.45 15.13
C ASP A 85 -26.38 2.71 15.50
N GLU A 86 -25.69 3.72 16.04
CA GLU A 86 -26.22 5.02 16.45
C GLU A 86 -25.82 6.13 15.44
N PRO A 87 -26.55 6.28 14.31
CA PRO A 87 -26.15 7.17 13.23
C PRO A 87 -26.16 8.64 13.63
N GLN A 88 -27.10 9.07 14.48
CA GLN A 88 -27.17 10.45 14.93
C GLN A 88 -25.97 10.83 15.80
N LEU A 89 -25.55 9.92 16.69
CA LEU A 89 -24.37 10.12 17.52
C LEU A 89 -23.10 10.12 16.66
N ALA A 90 -23.02 9.22 15.67
CA ALA A 90 -21.89 9.18 14.74
C ALA A 90 -21.77 10.47 13.92
N SER A 91 -22.88 11.02 13.42
CA SER A 91 -22.89 12.32 12.72
C SER A 91 -22.41 13.46 13.61
N LEU A 92 -22.83 13.50 14.87
CA LEU A 92 -22.40 14.53 15.81
C LEU A 92 -20.91 14.40 16.15
N CYS A 93 -20.39 13.18 16.28
CA CYS A 93 -18.96 12.94 16.48
C CYS A 93 -18.15 13.43 15.28
N LEU A 94 -18.58 13.12 14.05
CA LEU A 94 -17.93 13.59 12.82
C LEU A 94 -17.92 15.11 12.73
N GLU A 95 -19.05 15.77 13.03
CA GLU A 95 -19.13 17.23 13.02
C GLU A 95 -18.19 17.86 14.07
N ASN A 96 -18.05 17.24 15.24
CA ASN A 96 -17.12 17.71 16.27
C ASN A 96 -15.66 17.50 15.85
N ILE A 97 -15.34 16.38 15.21
CA ILE A 97 -14.01 16.10 14.66
C ILE A 97 -13.67 17.11 13.55
N ASP A 98 -14.60 17.40 12.64
CA ASP A 98 -14.38 18.37 11.56
C ASP A 98 -14.18 19.80 12.09
N LYS A 99 -14.87 20.18 13.18
CA LYS A 99 -14.71 21.51 13.79
C LYS A 99 -13.42 21.65 14.60
N ASN A 100 -13.03 20.59 15.30
CA ASN A 100 -11.94 20.61 16.27
C ASN A 100 -10.83 19.61 15.90
N THR A 101 -10.49 19.52 14.60
CA THR A 101 -9.65 18.44 14.08
C THR A 101 -8.29 18.39 14.73
N SER A 102 -7.64 19.54 14.91
CA SER A 102 -6.31 19.62 15.53
C SER A 102 -6.31 19.09 16.97
N ASP A 103 -7.35 19.39 17.75
CA ASP A 103 -7.46 18.90 19.13
C ASP A 103 -7.80 17.40 19.16
N ALA A 104 -8.65 16.94 18.24
CA ALA A 104 -9.07 15.55 18.16
C ALA A 104 -7.92 14.61 17.74
N ILE A 105 -7.06 15.03 16.80
CA ILE A 105 -5.89 14.25 16.35
C ILE A 105 -4.82 14.14 17.46
N ASN A 106 -4.72 15.17 18.32
CA ASN A 106 -3.79 15.17 19.44
C ASN A 106 -4.31 14.43 20.68
N ALA A 107 -5.54 13.91 20.62
CA ALA A 107 -6.11 13.15 21.72
C ALA A 107 -5.45 11.78 21.87
N GLU A 108 -5.31 11.30 23.10
CA GLU A 108 -4.73 9.97 23.39
C GLU A 108 -5.50 8.81 22.72
N GLY A 109 -6.77 9.04 22.33
CA GLY A 109 -7.60 8.07 21.61
C GLY A 109 -7.30 7.93 20.12
N PHE A 110 -6.48 8.80 19.53
CA PHE A 110 -5.98 8.67 18.15
C PHE A 110 -4.80 7.68 18.16
N THR A 111 -5.12 6.39 18.17
CA THR A 111 -4.21 5.25 18.46
C THR A 111 -2.81 5.35 17.82
N ASP A 112 -1.80 4.84 18.56
CA ASP A 112 -0.36 4.77 18.25
C ASP A 112 0.06 4.29 16.84
N ILE A 113 -0.86 3.70 16.07
CA ILE A 113 -0.60 3.16 14.73
C ILE A 113 -0.49 4.27 13.67
N ASP A 114 -1.13 5.43 13.89
CA ASP A 114 -1.27 6.48 12.88
C ASP A 114 -0.45 7.75 13.16
N LEU A 115 0.22 7.84 14.31
CA LEU A 115 0.95 9.05 14.72
C LEU A 115 2.03 9.47 13.71
N GLY A 116 2.67 8.54 13.01
CA GLY A 116 3.71 8.85 12.04
C GLY A 116 3.20 9.68 10.85
N PRO A 117 2.42 9.10 9.93
CA PRO A 117 1.90 9.82 8.77
C PRO A 117 0.93 10.95 9.14
N ALA A 118 0.07 10.75 10.14
CA ALA A 118 -0.93 11.75 10.52
C ALA A 118 -0.31 13.03 11.12
N GLN A 119 0.82 12.92 11.83
CA GLN A 119 1.52 14.08 12.40
C GLN A 119 2.69 14.58 11.55
N SER A 120 2.98 13.92 10.43
CA SER A 120 4.08 14.30 9.53
C SER A 120 3.85 15.62 8.78
N GLY A 121 2.61 16.14 8.79
CA GLY A 121 2.20 17.29 7.99
C GLY A 121 2.09 17.01 6.48
N ILE A 122 2.26 15.74 6.06
CA ILE A 122 2.09 15.31 4.67
C ILE A 122 0.61 15.24 4.30
N LEU A 123 -0.24 14.85 5.24
CA LEU A 123 -1.68 14.71 5.08
C LEU A 123 -2.40 15.95 5.61
N THR A 124 -3.43 16.38 4.91
CA THR A 124 -4.37 17.37 5.44
C THR A 124 -5.23 16.77 6.54
N ASP A 125 -5.74 17.61 7.43
CA ASP A 125 -6.70 17.26 8.49
C ASP A 125 -7.85 16.36 7.97
N ARG A 126 -8.39 16.66 6.79
CA ARG A 126 -9.45 15.87 6.14
C ARG A 126 -8.98 14.47 5.71
N GLU A 127 -7.76 14.37 5.19
CA GLU A 127 -7.18 13.09 4.75
C GLU A 127 -6.85 12.21 5.96
N VAL A 128 -6.41 12.80 7.07
CA VAL A 128 -6.19 12.10 8.34
C VAL A 128 -7.50 11.50 8.86
N VAL A 129 -8.57 12.29 8.89
CA VAL A 129 -9.91 11.80 9.28
C VAL A 129 -10.39 10.68 8.33
N SER A 130 -10.20 10.85 7.02
CA SER A 130 -10.59 9.84 6.02
C SER A 130 -9.86 8.51 6.22
N LEU A 131 -8.55 8.55 6.47
CA LEU A 131 -7.74 7.37 6.74
C LEU A 131 -8.14 6.69 8.06
N PHE A 132 -8.33 7.46 9.14
CA PHE A 132 -8.80 6.93 10.41
C PHE A 132 -10.11 6.15 10.23
N LEU A 133 -11.09 6.74 9.54
CA LEU A 133 -12.37 6.08 9.26
C LEU A 133 -12.20 4.81 8.42
N HIS A 134 -11.29 4.82 7.45
CA HIS A 134 -11.01 3.65 6.61
C HIS A 134 -10.44 2.46 7.41
N PHE A 135 -9.63 2.73 8.45
CA PHE A 135 -9.04 1.67 9.26
C PHE A 135 -9.92 1.21 10.43
N THR A 136 -10.80 2.07 10.92
CA THR A 136 -11.63 1.78 12.11
C THR A 136 -13.04 1.31 11.81
N VAL A 137 -13.62 1.69 10.66
CA VAL A 137 -15.04 1.43 10.35
C VAL A 137 -15.20 0.27 9.36
N ASN A 138 -16.24 -0.54 9.57
CA ASN A 138 -16.68 -1.60 8.65
C ASN A 138 -18.18 -1.42 8.33
N PRO A 139 -18.62 -1.31 7.06
CA PRO A 139 -17.82 -1.37 5.83
C PRO A 139 -16.86 -0.18 5.68
N LYS A 140 -15.67 -0.47 5.14
CA LYS A 140 -14.63 0.54 4.96
C LYS A 140 -15.09 1.62 3.98
N PRO A 141 -15.10 2.91 4.36
CA PRO A 141 -15.35 3.98 3.42
C PRO A 141 -14.28 4.01 2.31
N ARG A 142 -14.70 4.45 1.12
CA ARG A 142 -13.77 4.67 0.01
C ARG A 142 -12.81 5.80 0.36
N VAL A 143 -11.54 5.58 0.09
CA VAL A 143 -10.48 6.60 0.20
C VAL A 143 -10.04 7.01 -1.20
N GLU A 144 -9.55 8.24 -1.33
CA GLU A 144 -8.97 8.74 -2.58
C GLU A 144 -7.53 8.21 -2.82
N PHE A 145 -6.97 7.52 -1.82
CA PHE A 145 -5.67 6.87 -1.89
C PHE A 145 -5.76 5.45 -2.46
N ILE A 146 -4.66 4.98 -3.05
CA ILE A 146 -4.50 3.58 -3.44
C ILE A 146 -4.52 2.73 -2.17
N ASP A 147 -5.61 2.01 -1.95
CA ASP A 147 -5.83 1.08 -0.85
C ASP A 147 -5.28 -0.34 -1.14
N ARG A 148 -4.80 -0.57 -2.37
CA ARG A 148 -4.10 -1.78 -2.75
C ARG A 148 -2.74 -1.82 -2.03
N PRO A 149 -2.44 -2.86 -1.24
CA PRO A 149 -1.15 -3.00 -0.60
C PRO A 149 -0.03 -2.88 -1.63
N ARG A 150 0.93 -1.98 -1.39
CA ARG A 150 2.14 -1.93 -2.19
C ARG A 150 2.86 -3.27 -2.02
N CYS A 151 3.37 -3.85 -3.10
CA CYS A 151 4.19 -5.06 -3.00
C CYS A 151 5.44 -4.72 -2.18
N CYS A 152 5.46 -5.12 -0.91
CA CYS A 152 6.58 -4.90 -0.01
C CYS A 152 7.73 -5.86 -0.36
N LEU A 153 8.45 -5.57 -1.45
CA LEU A 153 9.75 -6.21 -1.68
C LEU A 153 10.67 -5.81 -0.53
N ARG A 154 10.88 -6.73 0.41
CA ARG A 154 11.82 -6.55 1.52
C ARG A 154 13.23 -6.75 0.97
N GLY A 155 13.99 -5.66 0.82
CA GLY A 155 15.37 -5.72 0.34
C GLY A 155 15.87 -4.35 -0.08
N LYS A 156 17.18 -4.25 -0.30
CA LYS A 156 17.78 -3.07 -0.94
C LYS A 156 17.64 -3.24 -2.45
N GLU A 157 17.18 -2.19 -3.13
CA GLU A 157 17.18 -2.18 -4.59
C GLU A 157 18.62 -2.25 -5.12
N CYS A 158 18.82 -3.10 -6.12
CA CYS A 158 20.09 -3.32 -6.77
C CYS A 158 19.99 -2.96 -8.26
N SER A 159 21.09 -2.50 -8.83
CA SER A 159 21.26 -2.41 -10.28
C SER A 159 22.55 -3.13 -10.70
N ILE A 160 22.55 -3.63 -11.93
CA ILE A 160 23.74 -4.19 -12.56
C ILE A 160 23.91 -3.58 -13.94
N SER A 161 25.10 -3.06 -14.23
CA SER A 161 25.45 -2.52 -15.55
C SER A 161 26.30 -3.53 -16.32
N ARG A 162 25.96 -3.75 -17.59
CA ARG A 162 26.64 -4.74 -18.44
C ARG A 162 27.74 -4.17 -19.32
N PHE A 163 27.88 -2.85 -19.41
CA PHE A 163 28.85 -2.18 -20.29
C PHE A 163 29.98 -1.51 -19.50
N GLN A 164 31.16 -1.46 -20.10
CA GLN A 164 32.33 -0.81 -19.49
C GLN A 164 32.60 0.58 -20.06
N GLN A 165 32.02 0.90 -21.22
CA GLN A 165 32.19 2.16 -21.92
C GLN A 165 30.88 2.64 -22.53
N VAL A 166 30.79 3.94 -22.79
CA VAL A 166 29.63 4.59 -23.40
C VAL A 166 30.12 5.41 -24.59
N GLU A 167 29.43 5.27 -25.72
CA GLU A 167 29.74 5.90 -27.00
C GLU A 167 28.47 6.50 -27.62
N SER A 168 28.64 7.15 -28.78
CA SER A 168 27.58 7.82 -29.55
C SER A 168 27.71 7.41 -31.03
N ARG A 169 26.67 7.22 -31.85
CA ARG A 169 25.24 7.55 -31.75
C ARG A 169 24.39 6.30 -32.08
N TRP A 170 23.29 6.06 -31.36
CA TRP A 170 22.39 4.91 -31.56
C TRP A 170 20.99 5.35 -31.97
N GLY A 171 20.53 4.89 -33.13
CA GLY A 171 19.29 5.35 -33.77
C GLY A 171 18.08 4.44 -33.55
N TYR A 172 16.89 5.03 -33.71
CA TYR A 172 15.61 4.35 -33.51
C TYR A 172 14.70 4.48 -34.74
N SER A 173 14.24 3.33 -35.26
CA SER A 173 13.33 3.24 -36.41
C SER A 173 12.05 2.44 -36.10
N GLY A 174 11.82 2.13 -34.82
CA GLY A 174 10.69 1.30 -34.35
C GLY A 174 11.04 -0.17 -34.08
N THR A 175 12.25 -0.60 -34.42
CA THR A 175 12.80 -1.92 -34.06
C THR A 175 13.15 -1.94 -32.57
N SER A 176 12.82 -3.03 -31.87
CA SER A 176 13.10 -3.16 -30.42
C SER A 176 14.56 -3.50 -30.15
N ASP A 177 15.18 -2.88 -29.15
CA ASP A 177 16.45 -3.32 -28.60
C ASP A 177 16.21 -4.53 -27.68
N ARG A 178 16.96 -5.62 -27.89
CA ARG A 178 16.71 -6.89 -27.21
C ARG A 178 17.99 -7.56 -26.74
N ILE A 179 17.98 -8.06 -25.51
CA ILE A 179 19.08 -8.86 -24.95
C ILE A 179 18.53 -10.02 -24.13
N ARG A 180 19.12 -11.21 -24.25
CA ARG A 180 18.76 -12.34 -23.38
C ARG A 180 19.58 -12.30 -22.11
N PHE A 181 18.98 -12.69 -21.00
CA PHE A 181 19.68 -12.84 -19.74
C PHE A 181 19.15 -14.03 -18.93
N SER A 182 20.01 -14.56 -18.08
CA SER A 182 19.66 -15.50 -17.01
C SER A 182 20.44 -15.14 -15.75
N VAL A 183 19.94 -15.58 -14.60
CA VAL A 183 20.52 -15.27 -13.30
C VAL A 183 20.65 -16.55 -12.47
N ASN A 184 21.69 -16.66 -11.65
CA ASN A 184 21.92 -17.87 -10.83
C ASN A 184 21.04 -17.95 -9.56
N LYS A 185 20.23 -16.93 -9.28
CA LYS A 185 19.38 -16.80 -8.09
C LYS A 185 18.03 -16.21 -8.48
N ARG A 186 17.01 -16.51 -7.68
CA ARG A 186 15.70 -15.88 -7.83
C ARG A 186 15.84 -14.39 -7.55
N ILE A 187 15.29 -13.56 -8.41
CA ILE A 187 15.24 -12.11 -8.25
C ILE A 187 13.88 -11.58 -8.71
N PHE A 188 13.58 -10.34 -8.36
CA PHE A 188 12.43 -9.60 -8.87
C PHE A 188 12.93 -8.39 -9.64
N VAL A 189 12.79 -8.40 -10.96
CA VAL A 189 13.17 -7.27 -11.81
C VAL A 189 12.06 -6.22 -11.77
N VAL A 190 12.42 -4.98 -11.48
CA VAL A 190 11.48 -3.87 -11.35
C VAL A 190 11.61 -2.84 -12.46
N GLY A 191 12.70 -2.86 -13.22
CA GLY A 191 12.91 -1.95 -14.33
C GLY A 191 14.23 -2.13 -15.06
N PHE A 192 14.44 -1.28 -16.05
CA PHE A 192 15.70 -1.17 -16.79
C PHE A 192 16.27 0.25 -16.66
N GLY A 193 17.60 0.37 -16.71
CA GLY A 193 18.25 1.62 -17.07
C GLY A 193 18.52 1.63 -18.57
N LEU A 194 18.17 2.73 -19.23
CA LEU A 194 18.32 2.95 -20.68
C LEU A 194 19.22 4.16 -20.93
N TYR A 195 19.82 4.26 -22.12
CA TYR A 195 20.65 5.43 -22.46
C TYR A 195 19.75 6.50 -23.06
N GLY A 196 20.07 7.76 -22.75
CA GLY A 196 19.33 8.92 -23.25
C GLY A 196 20.02 9.59 -24.44
N SER A 197 19.39 10.67 -24.91
CA SER A 197 19.84 11.50 -26.04
C SER A 197 21.31 11.91 -25.95
N ILE A 198 21.96 12.07 -27.10
CA ILE A 198 23.28 12.72 -27.22
C ILE A 198 23.19 14.25 -27.21
N HIS A 199 21.97 14.80 -27.23
CA HIS A 199 21.71 16.24 -27.29
C HIS A 199 20.58 16.63 -26.34
N GLY A 200 20.84 17.66 -25.52
CA GLY A 200 19.85 18.46 -24.77
C GLY A 200 18.84 17.68 -23.90
N PRO A 201 17.98 18.41 -23.19
CA PRO A 201 16.85 17.78 -22.53
C PRO A 201 15.82 17.33 -23.57
N THR A 202 15.43 16.05 -23.53
CA THR A 202 14.41 15.50 -24.42
C THR A 202 13.73 14.28 -23.80
N ASP A 203 12.51 14.01 -24.26
CA ASP A 203 11.68 12.92 -23.80
C ASP A 203 11.71 11.76 -24.78
N TYR A 204 11.79 10.54 -24.23
CA TYR A 204 11.58 9.31 -24.97
C TYR A 204 10.25 8.68 -24.56
N GLN A 205 9.55 8.13 -25.55
CA GLN A 205 8.54 7.10 -25.31
C GLN A 205 9.21 5.73 -25.44
N VAL A 206 8.89 4.82 -24.53
CA VAL A 206 9.46 3.47 -24.53
C VAL A 206 8.44 2.43 -24.09
N ASN A 207 8.36 1.35 -24.87
CA ASN A 207 7.70 0.12 -24.45
C ASN A 207 8.77 -0.85 -23.94
N ILE A 208 8.70 -1.22 -22.65
CA ILE A 208 9.61 -2.21 -22.05
C ILE A 208 8.89 -3.54 -21.83
N GLN A 209 9.59 -4.65 -22.02
CA GLN A 209 9.05 -5.99 -21.80
C GLN A 209 10.11 -6.94 -21.22
N ILE A 210 9.65 -7.92 -20.43
CA ILE A 210 10.39 -9.14 -20.10
C ILE A 210 9.59 -10.32 -20.66
N ILE A 211 10.26 -11.14 -21.46
CA ILE A 211 9.66 -12.27 -22.16
C ILE A 211 10.37 -13.55 -21.71
N HIS A 212 9.62 -14.60 -21.37
CA HIS A 212 10.17 -15.93 -21.19
C HIS A 212 10.65 -16.47 -22.55
N THR A 213 11.95 -16.77 -22.70
CA THR A 213 12.57 -16.96 -24.02
C THR A 213 12.04 -18.19 -24.75
N ASP A 214 11.78 -19.29 -24.04
CA ASP A 214 11.42 -20.56 -24.67
C ASP A 214 9.94 -20.57 -25.11
N SER A 215 9.06 -19.94 -24.34
CA SER A 215 7.62 -19.90 -24.62
C SER A 215 7.18 -18.63 -25.36
N ASN A 216 8.06 -17.64 -25.49
CA ASN A 216 7.75 -16.28 -25.98
C ASN A 216 6.59 -15.60 -25.21
N THR A 217 6.35 -16.00 -23.95
CA THR A 217 5.30 -15.41 -23.12
C THR A 217 5.80 -14.12 -22.47
N VAL A 218 5.04 -13.04 -22.62
CA VAL A 218 5.33 -11.76 -21.94
C VAL A 218 4.98 -11.89 -20.46
N LEU A 219 5.97 -11.68 -19.58
CA LEU A 219 5.81 -11.76 -18.13
C LEU A 219 5.58 -10.40 -17.48
N GLY A 220 6.13 -9.36 -18.07
CA GLY A 220 5.90 -7.98 -17.65
C GLY A 220 6.04 -7.05 -18.85
N GLN A 221 5.20 -6.03 -18.90
CA GLN A 221 5.25 -4.99 -19.93
C GLN A 221 4.81 -3.65 -19.37
N ASN A 222 5.35 -2.57 -19.91
CA ASN A 222 4.88 -1.22 -19.63
C ASN A 222 5.15 -0.27 -20.80
N ASP A 223 4.13 0.48 -21.21
CA ASP A 223 4.26 1.62 -22.10
C ASP A 223 4.49 2.86 -21.24
N THR A 224 5.70 3.42 -21.28
CA THR A 224 6.14 4.51 -20.42
C THR A 224 7.02 5.49 -21.19
N GLY A 225 7.60 6.47 -20.49
CA GLY A 225 8.62 7.35 -21.04
C GLY A 225 9.63 7.75 -19.97
N PHE A 226 10.68 8.44 -20.40
CA PHE A 226 11.63 9.10 -19.51
C PHE A 226 12.17 10.37 -20.16
N SER A 227 12.51 11.35 -19.33
CA SER A 227 13.22 12.55 -19.73
C SER A 227 14.71 12.34 -19.49
N CYS A 228 15.54 12.76 -20.45
CA CYS A 228 16.99 12.74 -20.33
C CYS A 228 17.55 14.15 -20.56
N ASP A 229 18.76 14.42 -20.07
CA ASP A 229 19.40 15.74 -20.06
C ASP A 229 20.51 15.91 -21.12
N GLY A 230 20.76 14.86 -21.92
CA GLY A 230 21.85 14.81 -22.90
C GLY A 230 23.15 14.21 -22.35
N SER A 231 23.20 13.81 -21.07
CA SER A 231 24.35 13.11 -20.50
C SER A 231 24.42 11.64 -20.92
N SER A 232 25.59 11.03 -20.74
CA SER A 232 25.84 9.60 -20.96
C SER A 232 25.34 8.71 -19.80
N ASN A 233 24.57 9.27 -18.86
CA ASN A 233 23.99 8.53 -17.75
C ASN A 233 22.88 7.56 -18.21
N THR A 234 22.51 6.65 -17.31
CA THR A 234 21.35 5.76 -17.51
C THR A 234 20.10 6.38 -16.89
N PHE A 235 18.98 6.22 -17.59
CA PHE A 235 17.67 6.72 -17.20
C PHE A 235 16.73 5.56 -16.96
N ARG A 236 16.02 5.60 -15.83
CA ARG A 236 15.31 4.45 -15.30
C ARG A 236 13.88 4.41 -15.82
N VAL A 237 13.45 3.21 -16.21
CA VAL A 237 12.07 2.91 -16.58
C VAL A 237 11.60 1.65 -15.88
N MET A 238 10.41 1.72 -15.29
CA MET A 238 9.93 0.71 -14.34
C MET A 238 8.74 -0.06 -14.90
N PHE A 239 8.64 -1.34 -14.52
CA PHE A 239 7.43 -2.14 -14.73
C PHE A 239 6.34 -1.70 -13.75
N LYS A 240 5.07 -2.00 -14.09
CA LYS A 240 3.93 -1.75 -13.19
C LYS A 240 3.99 -2.58 -11.92
N GLU A 241 4.49 -3.80 -12.05
CA GLU A 241 4.68 -4.75 -10.96
C GLU A 241 6.04 -5.45 -11.14
N PRO A 242 6.70 -5.87 -10.04
CA PRO A 242 7.93 -6.63 -10.12
C PRO A 242 7.76 -7.95 -10.87
N VAL A 243 8.68 -8.24 -11.80
CA VAL A 243 8.68 -9.47 -12.59
C VAL A 243 9.59 -10.49 -11.94
N GLU A 244 9.02 -11.63 -11.55
CA GLU A 244 9.77 -12.75 -10.97
C GLU A 244 10.66 -13.43 -12.03
N ILE A 245 11.94 -13.55 -11.71
CA ILE A 245 12.94 -14.21 -12.54
C ILE A 245 13.49 -15.41 -11.77
N LEU A 246 13.32 -16.60 -12.34
CA LEU A 246 13.77 -17.85 -11.74
C LEU A 246 15.23 -18.15 -12.08
N PRO A 247 15.95 -18.85 -11.18
CA PRO A 247 17.34 -19.23 -11.42
C PRO A 247 17.51 -20.05 -12.70
N ASN A 248 18.52 -19.72 -13.49
CA ASN A 248 18.98 -20.45 -14.68
C ASN A 248 17.93 -20.61 -15.80
N VAL A 249 16.87 -19.81 -15.77
CA VAL A 249 15.89 -19.70 -16.86
C VAL A 249 16.28 -18.53 -17.76
N ASN A 250 16.09 -18.67 -19.08
CA ASN A 250 16.43 -17.64 -20.05
C ASN A 250 15.25 -16.68 -20.27
N TYR A 251 15.50 -15.39 -20.09
CA TYR A 251 14.55 -14.32 -20.34
C TYR A 251 15.09 -13.38 -21.42
N THR A 252 14.20 -12.70 -22.14
CA THR A 252 14.55 -11.65 -23.10
C THR A 252 14.05 -10.32 -22.55
N ALA A 253 14.98 -9.41 -22.28
CA ALA A 253 14.68 -8.00 -22.00
C ALA A 253 14.52 -7.25 -23.33
N CYS A 254 13.45 -6.49 -23.44
CA CYS A 254 13.13 -5.70 -24.64
C CYS A 254 12.87 -4.24 -24.24
N ALA A 255 13.36 -3.31 -25.05
CA ALA A 255 13.04 -1.89 -24.95
C ALA A 255 12.84 -1.33 -26.36
N THR A 256 11.64 -0.82 -26.65
CA THR A 256 11.32 -0.21 -27.96
C THR A 256 11.20 1.28 -27.78
N LEU A 257 12.29 2.00 -28.07
CA LEU A 257 12.37 3.45 -27.87
C LEU A 257 11.87 4.22 -29.11
N LYS A 258 11.25 5.37 -28.84
CA LYS A 258 10.89 6.39 -29.82
C LYS A 258 11.38 7.74 -29.31
N GLY A 259 12.32 8.31 -30.03
CA GLY A 259 12.98 9.57 -29.69
C GLY A 259 14.12 9.86 -30.67
N PRO A 260 14.90 10.93 -30.42
CA PRO A 260 16.13 11.19 -31.16
C PRO A 260 17.17 10.09 -30.88
N ASP A 261 18.36 10.18 -31.45
CA ASP A 261 19.36 9.15 -31.19
C ASP A 261 20.02 9.34 -29.83
N SER A 262 20.43 8.23 -29.24
CA SER A 262 20.99 8.16 -27.90
C SER A 262 22.47 7.83 -27.89
N HIS A 263 23.03 7.86 -26.68
CA HIS A 263 24.25 7.12 -26.37
C HIS A 263 23.99 5.61 -26.43
N TYR A 264 25.05 4.81 -26.52
CA TYR A 264 24.99 3.36 -26.37
C TYR A 264 26.20 2.83 -25.61
N GLY A 265 26.07 1.63 -25.08
CA GLY A 265 27.15 0.99 -24.34
C GLY A 265 28.02 0.17 -25.26
N THR A 266 29.31 0.07 -24.92
CA THR A 266 30.29 -0.77 -25.60
C THR A 266 31.11 -1.57 -24.58
N LYS A 267 31.89 -2.54 -25.08
CA LYS A 267 32.68 -3.47 -24.24
C LYS A 267 31.80 -4.21 -23.24
N GLY A 268 30.68 -4.72 -23.73
CA GLY A 268 29.71 -5.45 -22.93
C GLY A 268 30.25 -6.77 -22.39
N LEU A 269 29.86 -7.06 -21.15
CA LEU A 269 30.28 -8.23 -20.41
C LEU A 269 29.22 -9.33 -20.51
N ARG A 270 29.64 -10.51 -20.97
CA ARG A 270 28.78 -11.70 -20.99
C ARG A 270 28.33 -12.12 -19.59
N LYS A 271 29.11 -11.83 -18.56
CA LYS A 271 28.84 -12.22 -17.18
C LYS A 271 29.16 -11.06 -16.24
N VAL A 272 28.19 -10.70 -15.41
CA VAL A 272 28.35 -9.64 -14.41
C VAL A 272 27.87 -10.16 -13.06
N ILE A 273 28.63 -9.88 -12.01
CA ILE A 273 28.35 -10.37 -10.66
C ILE A 273 28.05 -9.18 -9.76
N HIS A 274 26.85 -9.18 -9.18
CA HIS A 274 26.49 -8.31 -8.08
C HIS A 274 26.78 -9.02 -6.76
N GLU A 275 27.50 -8.37 -5.84
CA GLU A 275 27.78 -8.89 -4.50
C GLU A 275 27.07 -8.03 -3.45
N SER A 276 26.22 -8.67 -2.66
CA SER A 276 25.50 -8.00 -1.58
C SER A 276 26.49 -7.51 -0.51
N PRO A 277 26.54 -6.22 -0.18
CA PRO A 277 27.50 -5.69 0.79
C PRO A 277 27.18 -6.15 2.23
N THR A 278 25.95 -6.57 2.50
CA THR A 278 25.53 -7.01 3.84
C THR A 278 25.72 -8.50 4.07
N THR A 279 25.55 -9.32 3.02
CA THR A 279 25.54 -10.79 3.14
C THR A 279 26.69 -11.49 2.41
N GLY A 280 27.44 -10.77 1.56
CA GLY A 280 28.42 -11.37 0.64
C GLY A 280 27.79 -12.25 -0.44
N ALA A 281 26.45 -12.28 -0.53
CA ALA A 281 25.73 -13.10 -1.47
C ALA A 281 25.98 -12.61 -2.91
N LYS A 282 26.44 -13.53 -3.77
CA LYS A 282 26.70 -13.24 -5.19
C LYS A 282 25.51 -13.59 -6.07
N THR A 283 25.01 -12.60 -6.80
CA THR A 283 23.97 -12.74 -7.83
C THR A 283 24.63 -12.49 -9.18
N CYS A 284 24.66 -13.53 -10.01
CA CYS A 284 25.38 -13.53 -11.27
C CYS A 284 24.42 -13.49 -12.44
N PHE A 285 24.54 -12.47 -13.27
CA PHE A 285 23.83 -12.33 -14.53
C PHE A 285 24.69 -12.86 -15.67
N THR A 286 24.07 -13.61 -16.58
CA THR A 286 24.68 -14.06 -17.83
C THR A 286 23.86 -13.50 -18.98
N PHE A 287 24.50 -12.73 -19.86
CA PHE A 287 23.89 -12.11 -21.03
C PHE A 287 24.19 -12.90 -22.30
N CYS A 288 23.17 -13.07 -23.13
CA CYS A 288 23.22 -13.83 -24.37
C CYS A 288 22.58 -13.02 -25.51
N TYR A 289 23.07 -13.25 -26.73
CA TYR A 289 22.52 -12.58 -27.91
C TYR A 289 21.06 -12.97 -28.16
N ALA A 290 20.22 -11.98 -28.43
CA ALA A 290 18.83 -12.19 -28.86
C ALA A 290 18.76 -12.13 -30.39
N ALA A 291 18.52 -13.27 -31.05
CA ALA A 291 18.50 -13.30 -32.51
C ALA A 291 17.26 -12.59 -33.10
N GLY A 292 17.48 -11.70 -34.07
CA GLY A 292 16.44 -11.03 -34.85
C GLY A 292 15.71 -9.91 -34.09
N ASN A 293 15.33 -8.85 -34.82
CA ASN A 293 14.54 -7.72 -34.31
C ASN A 293 15.10 -7.11 -33.00
N ASN A 294 16.42 -6.91 -32.93
CA ASN A 294 17.13 -6.46 -31.72
C ASN A 294 17.75 -5.06 -31.87
N ASN A 295 17.42 -4.35 -32.96
CA ASN A 295 17.93 -3.01 -33.29
C ASN A 295 19.48 -2.89 -33.28
N GLY A 296 20.20 -4.01 -33.42
CA GLY A 296 21.66 -4.05 -33.35
C GLY A 296 22.22 -4.33 -31.94
N THR A 297 21.38 -4.31 -30.90
CA THR A 297 21.81 -4.60 -29.53
C THR A 297 22.32 -6.04 -29.43
N SER A 298 23.50 -6.18 -28.84
CA SER A 298 24.23 -7.43 -28.67
C SER A 298 24.77 -7.57 -27.25
N VAL A 299 25.54 -8.64 -27.00
CA VAL A 299 26.22 -8.81 -25.70
C VAL A 299 27.29 -7.74 -25.54
N GLU A 300 27.93 -7.34 -26.63
CA GLU A 300 29.09 -6.45 -26.70
C GLU A 300 28.69 -4.98 -26.76
N ASP A 301 27.59 -4.63 -27.44
CA ASP A 301 27.22 -3.24 -27.73
C ASP A 301 25.70 -3.00 -27.71
N GLY A 302 25.28 -1.75 -27.50
CA GLY A 302 23.91 -1.28 -27.74
C GLY A 302 23.17 -0.80 -26.50
N GLN A 303 21.86 -1.09 -26.46
CA GLN A 303 20.94 -0.61 -25.43
C GLN A 303 20.69 -1.59 -24.27
N ILE A 304 19.87 -1.16 -23.30
CA ILE A 304 19.59 -1.89 -22.06
C ILE A 304 20.91 -2.09 -21.26
N PRO A 305 21.57 -1.00 -20.84
CA PRO A 305 22.77 -1.08 -20.01
C PRO A 305 22.52 -1.70 -18.65
N GLU A 306 21.36 -1.45 -18.04
CA GLU A 306 21.10 -1.85 -16.66
C GLU A 306 19.82 -2.64 -16.45
N ILE A 307 19.88 -3.61 -15.55
CA ILE A 307 18.72 -4.30 -14.97
C ILE A 307 18.62 -3.88 -13.50
N ILE A 308 17.43 -3.42 -13.10
CA ILE A 308 17.11 -2.98 -11.74
C ILE A 308 16.26 -4.06 -11.07
N PHE A 309 16.68 -4.54 -9.90
CA PHE A 309 16.09 -5.73 -9.29
C PHE A 309 16.21 -5.74 -7.76
N TYR A 310 15.48 -6.67 -7.15
CA TYR A 310 15.60 -7.07 -5.75
C TYR A 310 15.99 -8.55 -5.66
N THR A 311 16.79 -8.90 -4.65
CA THR A 311 17.19 -10.28 -4.31
C THR A 311 16.39 -10.83 -3.13
#